data_AF-A0A915YTL6-F1
#
_entry.id   AF-A0A915YTL6-F1
#
_cell.length_a   1.000
_cell.length_b   1.000
_cell.length_c   1.000
_cell.angle_alpha   90.00
_cell.angle_beta   90.00
_cell.angle_gamma   90.00
#
_symmetry.space_group_name_H-M   'P 1'
#
loop_
_entity.id
_entity.type
_entity.pdbx_description
1 polymer ?
#
loop_
_entity_poly.entity_id
_entity_poly.type
_entity_poly.pdbx_seq_one_letter_code
_entity_poly.pdbx_strand_id
1 'polypeptide(L)'
;MPPIQLKRTRTAISFDIKREICEYMVTNPNVNQGGVASFFNKKYQKLNIDRTTINKIWKSHEKWLSVLSTSQTSHIFRHRSVQFPELDKAMQIWTSQAIADGVPLTDMIFAETSIFIQCH
;
A
#
# COMPACT_ATOMS: atom_id res chain seq x y z
N MET A 1 21.43 -10.65 34.82
CA MET A 1 20.80 -11.21 33.60
C MET A 1 20.44 -10.06 32.66
N PRO A 2 20.71 -10.14 31.35
CA PRO A 2 20.18 -9.16 30.41
C PRO A 2 18.65 -9.29 30.32
N PRO A 3 17.90 -8.20 30.13
CA PRO A 3 16.45 -8.26 30.01
C PRO A 3 16.06 -9.04 28.76
N ILE A 4 15.13 -9.98 28.93
CA ILE A 4 14.55 -10.76 27.83
C ILE A 4 13.80 -9.78 26.91
N GLN A 5 14.38 -9.49 25.74
CA GLN A 5 13.69 -8.68 24.74
C GLN A 5 12.60 -9.51 24.08
N LEU A 6 11.34 -9.24 24.47
CA LEU A 6 10.18 -9.79 23.77
C LEU A 6 10.25 -9.39 22.30
N LYS A 7 10.34 -10.40 21.43
CA LYS A 7 10.44 -10.24 19.98
C LYS A 7 9.15 -9.58 19.49
N ARG A 8 9.22 -8.31 19.08
CA ARG A 8 8.04 -7.59 18.58
C ARG A 8 7.53 -8.22 17.29
N THR A 9 6.25 -8.60 17.28
CA THR A 9 5.57 -9.07 16.08
C THR A 9 5.34 -7.90 15.14
N ARG A 10 5.79 -8.03 13.89
CA ARG A 10 5.58 -6.99 12.86
C ARG A 10 4.11 -6.98 12.44
N THR A 11 3.47 -5.83 12.55
CA THR A 11 2.10 -5.59 12.06
C THR A 11 2.13 -5.01 10.66
N ALA A 12 1.27 -5.52 9.77
CA ALA A 12 1.07 -4.94 8.46
C ALA A 12 0.11 -3.75 8.56
N ILE A 13 0.50 -2.61 8.00
CA ILE A 13 -0.32 -1.39 7.97
C ILE A 13 -0.65 -1.10 6.50
N SER A 14 -1.95 -1.00 6.18
CA SER A 14 -2.44 -0.71 4.83
C SER A 14 -2.11 0.72 4.40
N PHE A 15 -2.26 0.99 3.10
CA PHE A 15 -2.05 2.32 2.55
C PHE A 15 -3.00 3.36 3.15
N ASP A 16 -4.29 3.00 3.26
CA ASP A 16 -5.32 3.89 3.79
C ASP A 16 -5.03 4.32 5.23
N ILE A 17 -4.59 3.39 6.09
CA ILE A 17 -4.24 3.72 7.48
C ILE A 17 -3.03 4.66 7.52
N LYS A 18 -2.02 4.45 6.66
CA LYS A 18 -0.84 5.35 6.60
C LYS A 18 -1.25 6.75 6.17
N ARG A 19 -2.14 6.87 5.18
CA ARG A 19 -2.66 8.17 4.74
C ARG A 19 -3.46 8.84 5.85
N GLU A 20 -4.34 8.11 6.52
CA GLU A 20 -5.14 8.63 7.63
C GLU A 20 -4.25 9.16 8.77
N ILE A 21 -3.15 8.46 9.08
CA ILE A 21 -2.13 8.94 10.04
C ILE A 21 -1.53 10.27 9.58
N CYS A 22 -1.18 10.39 8.30
CA CYS A 22 -0.63 11.62 7.74
C CYS A 22 -1.66 12.78 7.77
N GLU A 23 -2.90 12.54 7.37
CA GLU A 23 -3.99 13.52 7.43
C GLU A 23 -4.22 14.00 8.87
N TYR A 24 -4.22 13.08 9.84
CA TYR A 24 -4.35 13.40 11.26
C TYR A 24 -3.21 14.28 11.78
N MET A 25 -1.98 14.01 11.36
CA MET A 25 -0.81 14.79 11.77
C MET A 25 -0.74 16.17 11.09
N VAL A 26 -1.23 16.30 9.85
CA VAL A 26 -1.35 17.60 9.15
C VAL A 26 -2.40 18.48 9.80
N THR A 27 -3.56 17.90 10.14
CA THR A 27 -4.66 18.63 10.82
C THR A 27 -4.33 19.00 12.26
N ASN A 28 -3.39 18.28 12.89
CA ASN A 28 -3.00 18.51 14.28
C ASN A 28 -1.46 18.60 14.43
N PRO A 29 -0.82 19.71 14.02
CA PRO A 29 0.65 19.82 13.97
C PRO A 29 1.36 19.69 15.33
N ASN A 30 0.64 19.91 16.45
CA ASN A 30 1.21 19.89 17.81
C ASN A 30 1.05 18.53 18.52
N VAL A 31 0.58 17.48 17.84
CA VAL A 31 0.37 16.18 18.49
C VAL A 31 1.68 15.44 18.68
N ASN A 32 1.85 14.85 19.87
CA ASN A 32 2.96 13.94 20.11
C ASN A 32 2.75 12.65 19.30
N GLN A 33 3.78 12.23 18.56
CA GLN A 33 3.80 10.97 17.80
C GLN A 33 3.44 9.74 18.66
N GLY A 34 3.79 9.74 19.95
CA GLY A 34 3.37 8.69 20.88
C GLY A 34 1.86 8.68 21.13
N GLY A 35 1.24 9.87 21.23
CA GLY A 35 -0.21 10.02 21.33
C GLY A 35 -0.94 9.58 20.06
N VAL A 36 -0.38 9.89 18.89
CA VAL A 36 -0.91 9.39 17.60
C VAL A 36 -0.89 7.86 17.56
N ALA A 37 0.22 7.23 17.97
CA ALA A 37 0.31 5.78 18.04
C ALA A 37 -0.78 5.18 18.96
N SER A 38 -0.96 5.74 20.16
CA SER A 38 -2.02 5.30 21.09
C SER A 38 -3.43 5.49 20.51
N PHE A 39 -3.70 6.61 19.84
CA PHE A 39 -4.98 6.89 19.21
C PHE A 39 -5.32 5.84 18.13
N PHE A 40 -4.38 5.55 17.23
CA PHE A 40 -4.60 4.58 16.16
C PHE A 40 -4.64 3.13 16.67
N ASN A 41 -3.87 2.78 17.70
CA ASN A 41 -3.96 1.45 18.33
C ASN A 41 -5.31 1.25 19.04
N LYS A 42 -5.90 2.33 19.60
CA LYS A 42 -7.25 2.29 20.19
C LYS A 42 -8.33 2.18 19.12
N LYS A 43 -8.17 2.90 18.00
CA LYS A 43 -9.09 2.85 16.86
C LYS A 43 -9.09 1.49 16.16
N TYR A 44 -7.91 0.88 16.01
CA TYR A 44 -7.73 -0.39 15.33
C TYR A 44 -7.17 -1.44 16.30
N GLN A 45 -8.05 -2.22 16.94
CA GLN A 45 -7.67 -3.22 17.98
C GLN A 45 -6.63 -4.25 17.52
N LYS A 46 -6.50 -4.50 16.22
CA LYS A 46 -5.52 -5.44 15.64
C LYS A 46 -4.18 -4.80 15.29
N LEU A 47 -4.04 -3.47 15.45
CA LEU A 47 -2.81 -2.77 15.15
C LEU A 47 -2.00 -2.50 16.42
N ASN A 48 -0.70 -2.75 16.30
CA ASN A 48 0.29 -2.36 17.29
C ASN A 48 1.33 -1.48 16.58
N ILE A 49 1.09 -0.18 16.61
CA ILE A 49 1.89 0.85 15.99
C ILE A 49 2.75 1.49 17.07
N ASP A 50 4.06 1.48 16.86
CA ASP A 50 5.03 2.17 17.70
C ASP A 50 5.23 3.62 17.24
N ARG A 51 5.67 4.49 18.16
CA ARG A 51 6.09 5.87 17.85
C ARG A 51 7.09 5.91 16.68
N THR A 52 8.03 4.97 16.62
CA THR A 52 9.05 4.91 15.56
C THR A 52 8.42 4.61 14.21
N THR A 53 7.34 3.81 14.16
CA THR A 53 6.56 3.53 12.95
C THR A 53 5.82 4.78 12.49
N ILE A 54 5.18 5.53 13.40
CA ILE A 54 4.56 6.83 13.09
C ILE A 54 5.60 7.77 12.46
N ASN A 55 6.78 7.89 13.07
CA ASN A 55 7.84 8.74 12.54
C ASN A 55 8.30 8.30 11.13
N LYS A 56 8.39 6.99 10.86
CA LYS A 56 8.73 6.46 9.52
C LYS A 56 7.64 6.77 8.48
N ILE A 57 6.37 6.63 8.86
CA ILE A 57 5.24 6.98 8.01
C ILE A 57 5.28 8.48 7.69
N TRP A 58 5.47 9.32 8.72
CA TRP A 58 5.53 10.77 8.58
C TRP A 58 6.66 11.25 7.66
N LYS A 59 7.86 10.65 7.77
CA LYS A 59 8.99 10.97 6.86
C LYS A 59 8.66 10.74 5.38
N SER A 60 7.69 9.89 5.09
CA SER A 60 7.22 9.60 3.73
C SER A 60 5.79 10.12 3.48
N HIS A 61 5.35 11.13 4.23
CA HIS A 61 3.96 11.63 4.18
C HIS A 61 3.54 12.10 2.79
N GLU A 62 4.40 12.77 2.02
CA GLU A 62 4.11 13.19 0.64
C GLU A 62 3.66 12.01 -0.24
N LYS A 63 4.32 10.84 -0.07
CA LYS A 63 3.94 9.61 -0.77
C LYS A 63 2.58 9.07 -0.33
N TRP A 64 2.24 9.20 0.95
CA TRP A 64 0.97 8.66 1.46
C TRP A 64 -0.20 9.60 1.12
N LEU A 65 0.04 10.91 1.10
CA LEU A 65 -0.95 11.93 0.78
C LEU A 65 -1.22 12.07 -0.73
N SER A 66 -0.24 11.76 -1.59
CA SER A 66 -0.41 11.83 -3.05
C SER A 66 -1.24 10.70 -3.64
N VAL A 67 -1.53 9.64 -2.87
CA VAL A 67 -2.34 8.51 -3.34
C VAL A 67 -3.82 8.76 -3.09
N LEU A 68 -4.57 8.90 -4.18
CA LEU A 68 -6.03 8.98 -4.18
C LEU A 68 -6.63 7.74 -3.50
N SER A 69 -7.57 7.97 -2.59
CA SER A 69 -8.37 6.93 -1.94
C SER A 69 -9.22 6.23 -3.00
N THR A 70 -8.82 5.04 -3.44
CA THR A 70 -9.64 4.19 -4.32
C THR A 70 -9.96 2.90 -3.56
N SER A 71 -11.08 2.24 -3.82
CA SER A 71 -11.44 0.97 -3.14
C SER A 71 -10.29 -0.06 -3.12
N GLN A 72 -9.40 -0.03 -4.11
CA GLN A 72 -8.23 -0.89 -4.21
C GLN A 72 -7.12 -0.58 -3.19
N THR A 73 -6.98 0.68 -2.73
CA THR A 73 -5.89 1.10 -1.82
C THR A 73 -6.04 0.53 -0.41
N SER A 74 -7.25 0.15 -0.02
CA SER A 74 -7.57 -0.49 1.26
C SER A 74 -6.90 -1.85 1.46
N HIS A 75 -6.73 -2.61 0.38
CA HIS A 75 -6.10 -3.94 0.39
C HIS A 75 -4.60 -3.90 0.09
N ILE A 76 -4.04 -2.74 -0.27
CA ILE A 76 -2.63 -2.60 -0.63
C ILE A 76 -1.80 -2.29 0.62
N PHE A 77 -0.98 -3.26 1.04
CA PHE A 77 -0.07 -3.10 2.20
C PHE A 77 1.35 -2.68 1.79
N ARG A 78 1.75 -3.02 0.56
CA ARG A 78 3.09 -2.77 0.00
C ARG A 78 2.97 -2.32 -1.44
N HIS A 79 3.71 -1.27 -1.78
CA HIS A 79 3.98 -0.95 -3.18
C HIS A 79 4.95 -1.98 -3.74
N ARG A 80 4.53 -2.76 -4.74
CA ARG A 80 5.41 -3.66 -5.49
C ARG A 80 5.89 -2.88 -6.71
N SER A 81 7.20 -2.77 -6.90
CA SER A 81 7.74 -2.36 -8.19
C SER A 81 7.50 -3.50 -9.17
N VAL A 82 6.85 -3.22 -10.28
CA VAL A 82 6.73 -4.18 -11.38
C VAL A 82 8.06 -4.25 -12.11
N GLN A 83 8.50 -5.46 -12.46
CA GLN A 83 9.80 -5.68 -13.10
C GLN A 83 9.86 -5.07 -14.52
N PHE A 84 8.72 -5.03 -15.20
CA PHE A 84 8.55 -4.48 -16.54
C PHE A 84 7.36 -3.50 -16.59
N PRO A 85 7.56 -2.23 -16.19
CA PRO A 85 6.46 -1.26 -16.08
C PRO A 85 5.77 -0.95 -17.42
N GLU A 86 6.51 -0.99 -18.53
CA GLU A 86 5.97 -0.72 -19.87
C GLU A 86 5.06 -1.86 -20.34
N LEU A 87 5.51 -3.10 -20.11
CA LEU A 87 4.74 -4.31 -20.39
C LEU A 87 3.45 -4.36 -19.57
N ASP A 88 3.53 -4.03 -18.28
CA ASP A 88 2.36 -3.95 -17.40
C ASP A 88 1.32 -2.93 -17.89
N LYS A 89 1.78 -1.76 -18.36
CA LYS A 89 0.89 -0.76 -18.97
C LYS A 89 0.26 -1.26 -20.27
N ALA A 90 1.04 -1.85 -21.17
CA ALA A 90 0.52 -2.41 -22.42
C ALA A 90 -0.52 -3.51 -22.14
N MET A 91 -0.23 -4.37 -21.17
CA MET A 91 -1.13 -5.44 -20.72
C MET A 91 -2.40 -4.88 -20.09
N GLN A 92 -2.33 -3.83 -19.26
CA GLN A 92 -3.52 -3.17 -18.71
C GLN A 92 -4.41 -2.56 -19.80
N ILE A 93 -3.82 -1.90 -20.80
CA ILE A 93 -4.56 -1.35 -21.95
C ILE A 93 -5.23 -2.47 -22.72
N TRP A 94 -4.48 -3.53 -23.07
CA TRP A 94 -5.01 -4.68 -23.81
C TRP A 94 -6.15 -5.37 -23.04
N THR A 95 -5.98 -5.57 -21.73
CA THR A 95 -7.01 -6.20 -20.88
C THR A 95 -8.27 -5.36 -20.83
N SER A 96 -8.13 -4.04 -20.74
CA SER A 96 -9.28 -3.12 -20.74
C SER A 96 -10.07 -3.22 -22.04
N GLN A 97 -9.37 -3.34 -23.17
CA GLN A 97 -9.97 -3.54 -24.48
C GLN A 97 -10.63 -4.91 -24.60
N ALA A 98 -9.96 -5.99 -24.18
CA ALA A 98 -10.49 -7.34 -24.22
C ALA A 98 -11.77 -7.51 -23.37
N ILE A 99 -11.85 -6.83 -22.23
CA ILE A 99 -13.06 -6.77 -21.39
C ILE A 99 -14.20 -6.05 -22.14
N ALA A 100 -13.90 -4.91 -22.78
CA ALA A 100 -14.89 -4.16 -23.56
C ALA A 100 -15.44 -4.99 -24.74
N ASP A 101 -14.58 -5.80 -25.35
CA ASP A 101 -14.92 -6.68 -26.47
C ASP A 101 -15.55 -8.02 -26.05
N GLY A 102 -15.75 -8.24 -24.74
CA GLY A 102 -16.39 -9.44 -24.20
C GLY A 102 -15.55 -10.72 -24.29
N VAL A 103 -14.24 -10.59 -24.47
CA VAL A 103 -13.32 -11.74 -24.56
C VAL A 103 -13.15 -12.37 -23.18
N PRO A 104 -13.36 -13.69 -23.02
CA PRO A 104 -13.14 -14.36 -21.74
C PRO A 104 -11.64 -14.40 -21.42
N LEU A 105 -11.24 -13.67 -20.38
CA LEU A 105 -9.86 -13.64 -19.90
C LEU A 105 -9.51 -14.96 -19.22
N THR A 106 -8.58 -15.72 -19.80
CA THR A 106 -8.00 -16.95 -19.22
C THR A 106 -6.49 -16.82 -19.13
N ASP A 107 -5.87 -17.54 -18.19
CA ASP A 107 -4.43 -17.47 -17.91
C ASP A 107 -3.57 -17.76 -19.16
N MET A 108 -4.08 -18.59 -20.08
CA MET A 108 -3.42 -18.91 -21.35
C MET A 108 -3.33 -17.71 -22.29
N ILE A 109 -4.41 -16.91 -22.39
CA ILE A 109 -4.44 -15.71 -23.25
C ILE A 109 -3.49 -14.63 -22.71
N PHE A 110 -3.37 -14.53 -21.38
CA PHE A 110 -2.41 -13.63 -20.75
C PHE A 110 -0.95 -14.02 -21.00
N ALA A 111 -0.64 -15.32 -21.04
CA ALA A 111 0.70 -15.79 -21.34
C ALA A 111 1.10 -15.50 -22.81
N GLU A 112 0.21 -15.79 -23.76
CA GLU A 112 0.46 -15.55 -25.19
C GLU A 112 0.63 -14.06 -25.51
N THR A 113 -0.23 -13.21 -24.95
CA THR A 113 -0.17 -11.75 -25.17
C THR A 113 1.08 -11.13 -24.55
N SER A 114 1.50 -11.61 -23.38
CA SER A 114 2.73 -11.14 -22.72
C SER A 114 3.99 -11.49 -23.54
N ILE A 115 4.05 -12.69 -24.12
CA ILE A 115 5.14 -13.10 -25.02
C ILE A 115 5.14 -12.23 -26.29
N PHE A 116 3.95 -11.98 -26.87
CA PHE A 116 3.83 -11.18 -28.08
C PHE A 116 4.30 -9.74 -27.88
N ILE A 117 3.95 -9.11 -26.76
CA ILE A 117 4.35 -7.73 -26.43
C ILE A 117 5.86 -7.63 -26.13
N GLN A 118 6.50 -8.69 -25.63
CA GLN A 118 7.94 -8.67 -25.34
C GLN A 118 8.84 -8.89 -26.57
N CYS A 119 8.30 -9.45 -27.65
CA CYS A 119 9.03 -9.72 -28.90
C CYS A 119 8.99 -8.56 -29.91
N HIS A 120 8.30 -7.47 -29.60
CA HIS A 120 8.04 -6.36 -30.51
C HIS A 120 8.52 -5.02 -29.95
#